data_AF-A0A1F5I8Q0-F1
#
_entry.id   AF-A0A1F5I8Q0-F1
#
_cell.length_a   1.000
_cell.length_b   1.000
_cell.length_c   1.000
_cell.angle_alpha   90.00
_cell.angle_beta   90.00
_cell.angle_gamma   90.00
#
_symmetry.space_group_name_H-M   'P 1'
#
loop_
_entity.id
_entity.type
_entity.pdbx_description
1 polymer ?
#
loop_
_entity_poly.entity_id
_entity_poly.type
_entity_poly.pdbx_seq_one_letter_code
_entity_poly.pdbx_strand_id
1 'polypeptide(L)'
;MAITRTQKLKQLKVKLHDLEEVKLKDALAKYGEAYQDSGGAWQENAAWELADEEISVLRAMIQEVKKEIKALENPSSISTTAKNIKSK
;
A
#
# COMPACT_ATOMS: atom_id res chain seq x y z
N MET A 1 26.91 -0.78 10.79
CA MET A 1 26.05 -0.62 11.97
C MET A 1 24.72 -1.29 11.67
N ALA A 2 24.27 -2.25 12.49
CA ALA A 2 22.99 -2.92 12.27
C ALA A 2 21.84 -2.00 12.65
N ILE A 3 20.89 -1.79 11.74
CA ILE A 3 19.66 -1.01 12.02
C ILE A 3 18.88 -1.77 13.08
N THR A 4 18.60 -1.10 14.21
CA THR A 4 17.82 -1.71 15.28
C THR A 4 16.35 -1.84 14.87
N ARG A 5 15.64 -2.83 15.43
CA ARG A 5 14.21 -3.06 15.16
C ARG A 5 13.38 -1.77 15.29
N THR A 6 13.67 -0.95 16.30
CA THR A 6 13.02 0.34 16.55
C THR A 6 13.29 1.35 15.44
N GLN A 7 14.52 1.43 14.93
CA GLN A 7 14.87 2.31 13.80
C GLN A 7 14.16 1.86 12.52
N LYS A 8 14.10 0.55 12.25
CA LYS A 8 13.38 0.00 11.11
C LYS A 8 11.87 0.30 11.19
N LEU A 9 11.28 0.17 12.38
CA LEU A 9 9.88 0.51 12.65
C LEU A 9 9.59 1.99 12.38
N LYS A 10 10.48 2.88 12.85
CA LYS A 10 10.36 4.32 12.60
C LYS A 10 10.45 4.64 11.11
N GLN A 11 11.38 4.03 10.39
CA GLN A 11 11.51 4.20 8.93
C GLN A 11 10.28 3.70 8.18
N LEU A 12 9.73 2.54 8.55
CA LEU A 12 8.52 2.01 7.93
C LEU A 12 7.30 2.87 8.21
N LYS A 13 7.16 3.45 9.41
CA LYS A 13 6.08 4.39 9.73
C LYS A 13 6.17 5.69 8.92
N VAL A 14 7.38 6.22 8.74
CA VAL A 14 7.60 7.39 7.87
C VAL A 14 7.28 7.06 6.42
N LYS A 15 7.74 5.90 5.91
CA LYS A 15 7.43 5.43 4.57
C LYS A 15 5.94 5.19 4.37
N LEU A 16 5.25 4.65 5.37
CA LEU A 16 3.80 4.47 5.35
C LEU A 16 3.08 5.81 5.23
N HIS A 17 3.48 6.79 6.04
CA HIS A 17 2.93 8.14 5.98
C HIS A 17 3.17 8.79 4.61
N ASP A 18 4.37 8.69 4.04
CA ASP A 18 4.66 9.21 2.70
C ASP A 18 3.76 8.57 1.62
N LEU A 19 3.61 7.24 1.67
CA LEU A 19 2.75 6.51 0.73
C LEU A 19 1.27 6.90 0.88
N GLU A 20 0.76 7.05 2.10
CA GLU A 20 -0.66 7.35 2.35
C GLU A 20 -1.01 8.83 2.17
N GLU A 21 -0.21 9.73 2.75
CA GLU A 21 -0.54 11.15 2.83
C GLU A 21 -0.04 11.96 1.64
N VAL A 22 1.01 11.50 0.96
CA VAL A 22 1.56 12.20 -0.21
C VAL A 22 1.16 11.47 -1.47
N LYS A 23 1.67 10.24 -1.66
CA LYS A 23 1.54 9.57 -2.96
C LYS A 23 0.12 9.12 -3.28
N LEU A 24 -0.58 8.52 -2.32
CA LEU A 24 -1.95 8.06 -2.54
C LEU A 24 -2.91 9.25 -2.72
N LYS A 25 -2.73 10.35 -1.97
CA LYS A 25 -3.54 11.56 -2.15
C LYS A 25 -3.30 12.21 -3.51
N ASP A 26 -2.05 12.29 -3.94
CA ASP A 26 -1.69 12.84 -5.26
C ASP A 26 -2.26 11.99 -6.40
N ALA A 27 -2.14 10.66 -6.32
CA ALA A 27 -2.72 9.75 -7.31
C ALA A 27 -4.26 9.83 -7.34
N LEU A 28 -4.91 9.95 -6.16
CA LEU A 28 -6.36 10.16 -6.07
C LEU A 28 -6.80 11.50 -6.66
N ALA A 29 -6.00 12.55 -6.49
CA ALA A 29 -6.26 13.85 -7.10
C ALA A 29 -6.22 13.74 -8.63
N LYS A 30 -5.15 13.15 -9.19
CA LYS A 30 -5.01 12.92 -10.64
C LYS A 30 -6.13 12.05 -11.21
N TYR A 31 -6.53 11.00 -10.49
CA TYR A 31 -7.66 10.16 -10.86
C TYR A 31 -8.97 10.98 -10.92
N GLY A 32 -9.20 11.85 -9.93
CA GLY A 32 -10.36 12.75 -9.90
C GLY A 32 -10.34 13.78 -11.03
N GLU A 33 -9.18 14.38 -11.30
CA GLU A 33 -9.00 15.34 -12.40
C GLU A 33 -9.23 14.67 -13.76
N ALA A 34 -8.63 13.49 -14.00
CA ALA A 34 -8.82 12.74 -15.23
C ALA A 34 -10.30 12.31 -15.42
N TYR A 35 -10.98 11.95 -14.33
CA TYR A 35 -12.41 11.63 -14.36
C TYR A 35 -13.27 12.84 -14.74
N GLN A 36 -12.99 14.01 -14.16
CA GLN A 36 -13.72 15.25 -14.44
C GLN A 36 -13.46 15.76 -15.86
N ASP A 37 -12.20 15.74 -16.31
CA ASP A 37 -11.78 16.21 -17.64
C ASP A 37 -12.42 15.37 -18.77
N SER A 38 -12.61 14.07 -18.53
CA SER A 38 -13.18 13.16 -19.53
C SER A 38 -14.69 13.28 -19.73
N GLY A 39 -15.40 14.03 -18.87
CA GLY A 39 -16.82 14.37 -19.05
C GLY A 39 -17.81 13.22 -19.26
N GLY A 40 -17.41 11.97 -18.98
CA GLY A 40 -18.22 10.75 -19.19
C GLY A 40 -17.52 9.63 -19.97
N ALA A 41 -16.45 9.92 -20.72
CA ALA A 41 -15.64 8.92 -21.45
C ALA A 41 -14.35 8.54 -20.69
N TRP A 42 -14.35 8.66 -19.36
CA TRP A 42 -13.17 8.40 -18.51
C TRP A 42 -12.64 6.96 -18.63
N GLN A 43 -13.52 6.02 -18.99
CA GLN A 43 -13.18 4.62 -19.24
C GLN A 43 -12.26 4.42 -20.45
N GLU A 44 -12.23 5.38 -21.36
CA GLU A 44 -11.35 5.39 -22.54
C GLU A 44 -10.15 6.35 -22.36
N ASN A 45 -10.08 7.05 -21.22
CA ASN A 45 -9.00 7.97 -20.92
C ASN A 45 -7.80 7.21 -20.32
N ALA A 46 -6.72 7.11 -21.10
CA ALA A 46 -5.47 6.49 -20.67
C ALA A 46 -4.87 7.12 -19.40
N ALA A 47 -5.11 8.42 -19.14
CA ALA A 47 -4.66 9.08 -17.92
C ALA A 47 -5.45 8.62 -16.68
N TRP A 48 -6.75 8.31 -16.85
CA TRP A 48 -7.57 7.77 -15.78
C TRP A 48 -7.17 6.32 -15.46
N GLU A 49 -6.98 5.49 -16.49
CA GLU A 49 -6.55 4.08 -16.33
C GLU A 49 -5.18 4.01 -15.64
N LEU A 50 -4.21 4.81 -16.08
CA LEU A 50 -2.90 4.88 -15.45
C LEU A 50 -2.96 5.30 -13.98
N ALA A 51 -3.81 6.28 -13.65
CA ALA A 51 -3.99 6.72 -12.28
C ALA A 51 -4.66 5.64 -11.40
N ASP A 52 -5.60 4.87 -11.94
CA ASP A 52 -6.23 3.75 -11.23
C ASP A 52 -5.24 2.60 -10.95
N GLU A 53 -4.39 2.26 -11.93
CA GLU A 53 -3.30 1.30 -11.75
C GLU A 53 -2.30 1.79 -10.70
N GLU A 54 -1.91 3.07 -10.73
CA GLU A 54 -1.00 3.67 -9.76
C GLU A 54 -1.59 3.62 -8.33
N ILE A 55 -2.88 3.91 -8.17
CA ILE A 55 -3.59 3.78 -6.89
C ILE A 55 -3.57 2.33 -6.40
N SER A 56 -3.82 1.36 -7.29
CA SER A 56 -3.80 -0.06 -6.95
C SER A 56 -2.43 -0.53 -6.47
N VAL A 57 -1.35 -0.11 -7.15
CA VAL A 57 0.03 -0.38 -6.73
C VAL A 57 0.34 0.26 -5.38
N LEU A 58 -0.01 1.53 -5.20
CA LEU A 58 0.21 2.24 -3.92
C LEU A 58 -0.52 1.56 -2.77
N ARG A 59 -1.77 1.12 -2.96
CA ARG A 59 -2.54 0.38 -1.95
C ARG A 59 -1.87 -0.95 -1.59
N ALA A 60 -1.37 -1.69 -2.59
CA ALA A 60 -0.63 -2.93 -2.35
C ALA A 60 0.66 -2.67 -1.55
N MET A 61 1.42 -1.62 -1.91
CA MET A 61 2.62 -1.22 -1.18
C MET A 61 2.31 -0.80 0.26
N ILE A 62 1.23 -0.05 0.48
CA ILE A 62 0.75 0.33 1.82
C ILE A 62 0.41 -0.90 2.64
N GLN A 63 -0.29 -1.88 2.07
CA GLN A 63 -0.62 -3.11 2.77
C GLN A 63 0.63 -3.91 3.17
N GLU A 64 1.61 -4.02 2.28
CA GLU A 64 2.87 -4.71 2.59
C GLU A 64 3.65 -3.99 3.71
N VAL A 65 3.75 -2.65 3.64
CA VAL A 65 4.41 -1.87 4.70
C VAL A 65 3.67 -2.01 6.03
N LYS A 66 2.33 -1.99 6.04
CA LYS A 66 1.52 -2.23 7.25
C LYS A 66 1.74 -3.64 7.80
N LYS A 67 1.85 -4.64 6.94
CA LYS A 67 2.12 -6.03 7.33
C LYS A 67 3.52 -6.16 7.93
N GLU A 68 4.52 -5.50 7.34
CA GLU A 68 5.89 -5.50 7.87
C GLU A 68 5.97 -4.76 9.22
N ILE A 69 5.28 -3.63 9.38
CA ILE A 69 5.13 -2.94 10.68
C ILE A 69 4.50 -3.88 11.70
N LYS A 70 3.37 -4.52 11.36
CA LYS A 70 2.67 -5.45 12.26
C LYS A 70 3.55 -6.65 12.64
N ALA A 71 4.32 -7.19 11.70
CA ALA A 71 5.27 -8.26 11.95
C ALA A 71 6.39 -7.83 12.91
N LEU A 72 6.87 -6.59 12.76
CA LEU A 72 7.87 -5.99 13.64
C LEU A 72 7.29 -5.50 14.97
N GLU A 73 6.00 -5.29 15.12
CA GLU A 73 5.35 -4.96 16.41
C GLU A 73 4.97 -6.23 17.16
N ASN A 74 4.40 -7.24 16.48
CA ASN A 74 3.96 -8.52 17.05
C ASN A 74 4.62 -9.71 16.35
N PRO A 75 5.85 -10.09 16.75
CA PRO A 75 6.56 -11.21 16.14
C PRO A 75 5.89 -12.55 16.48
N SER A 76 5.09 -12.58 17.55
CA SER A 76 4.39 -13.77 18.04
C SER A 76 3.16 -14.17 17.22
N SER A 77 2.68 -13.32 16.30
CA SER A 77 1.43 -13.55 15.55
C SER A 77 1.62 -14.22 14.18
N ILE A 78 2.86 -14.49 13.77
CA ILE A 78 3.17 -15.06 12.43
C ILE A 78 3.24 -16.61 12.46
N SER A 79 3.15 -17.23 13.64
CA SER A 79 3.38 -18.69 13.82
C SER A 79 2.13 -19.59 13.68
N THR A 80 1.01 -19.12 13.12
CA THR A 80 -0.25 -19.90 13.14
C THR A 80 -0.99 -20.01 11.82
N THR A 81 -0.27 -20.04 10.69
CA THR A 81 -0.91 -20.43 9.39
C THR A 81 -0.21 -21.57 8.67
N ALA A 82 0.73 -22.27 9.31
CA ALA A 82 1.39 -23.45 8.77
C ALA A 82 1.14 -24.69 9.64
N LYS A 83 -0.13 -25.06 9.88
CA LYS A 83 -0.52 -26.36 10.47
C LYS A 83 -2.05 -26.52 10.47
N ASN A 84 -2.67 -26.82 9.32
CA ASN A 84 -3.82 -27.74 9.29
C ASN A 84 -4.23 -28.18 7.86
N ILE A 85 -3.36 -28.89 7.15
CA ILE A 85 -3.83 -29.81 6.11
C ILE A 85 -3.35 -31.20 6.52
N LYS A 86 -4.01 -31.75 7.53
CA LYS A 86 -3.84 -33.14 7.96
C LYS A 86 -4.80 -33.99 7.14
N SER A 87 -4.21 -34.95 6.44
CA SER A 87 -4.77 -36.12 5.78
C SER A 87 -6.19 -36.53 6.18
N LYS A 88 -7.02 -36.78 5.17
CA LYS A 88 -7.77 -38.02 5.06
C LYS A 88 -8.05 -38.34 3.60
#